data_AF-A0A6J1W0H2-F1
#
_entry.id   AF-A0A6J1W0H2-F1
#
_cell.length_a   1.000
_cell.length_b   1.000
_cell.length_c   1.000
_cell.angle_alpha   90.00
_cell.angle_beta   90.00
_cell.angle_gamma   90.00
#
_symmetry.space_group_name_H-M   'P 1'
#
loop_
_entity.id
_entity.type
_entity.pdbx_description
1 polymer ?
#
loop_
_entity_poly.entity_id
_entity_poly.type
_entity_poly.pdbx_seq_one_letter_code
_entity_poly.pdbx_strand_id
1 'polypeptide(L)'
;MDLSYSMKDDLENIKQLGSDLMAALREVTTSVKIGFGAFVDKTVLPYVNMVPSKQKHPCQIPKENCQPAFSYRHVLALTENASEFESRVGQQHISANLDDAEGGFDALMQAAVCKEQIGWRNVTSLLVFTSDGTFHTAGDGKLAGIHMPNDGRCHLDANGVYSKSHLY
;
A
#
# COMPACT_ATOMS: atom_id res chain seq x y z
N MET A 1 -4.34 -1.33 -0.84
CA MET A 1 -4.53 -2.68 -0.30
C MET A 1 -3.44 -2.93 0.72
N ASP A 2 -3.84 -3.41 1.88
CA ASP A 2 -2.94 -3.98 2.86
C ASP A 2 -2.27 -5.25 2.32
N LEU A 3 -0.94 -5.31 2.38
CA LEU A 3 -0.13 -6.46 2.00
C LEU A 3 0.60 -7.07 3.20
N SER A 4 0.11 -6.84 4.42
CA SER A 4 0.49 -7.61 5.60
C SER A 4 0.27 -9.12 5.38
N TYR A 5 0.83 -9.94 6.27
CA TYR A 5 0.87 -11.38 6.07
C TYR A 5 -0.54 -12.01 6.05
N SER A 6 -1.46 -11.45 6.83
CA SER A 6 -2.83 -11.95 6.95
C SER A 6 -3.63 -11.82 5.65
N MET A 7 -3.32 -10.80 4.83
CA MET A 7 -3.97 -10.51 3.54
C MET A 7 -3.54 -11.41 2.37
N LYS A 8 -2.93 -12.57 2.66
CA LYS A 8 -2.28 -13.42 1.65
C LYS A 8 -3.26 -14.06 0.67
N ASP A 9 -4.33 -14.66 1.17
CA ASP A 9 -5.37 -15.27 0.36
C ASP A 9 -6.20 -14.20 -0.38
N ASP A 10 -6.42 -13.03 0.23
CA ASP A 10 -7.04 -11.88 -0.43
C ASP A 10 -6.27 -11.41 -1.67
N LEU A 11 -4.93 -11.38 -1.59
CA LEU A 11 -4.09 -10.98 -2.71
C LEU A 11 -4.27 -11.93 -3.91
N GLU A 12 -4.42 -13.24 -3.67
CA GLU A 12 -4.66 -14.20 -4.74
C GLU A 12 -5.99 -13.96 -5.46
N ASN A 13 -7.03 -13.53 -4.73
CA ASN A 13 -8.32 -13.15 -5.32
C ASN A 13 -8.22 -11.84 -6.11
N ILE A 14 -7.51 -10.83 -5.58
CA ILE A 14 -7.43 -9.50 -6.20
C ILE A 14 -6.59 -9.49 -7.48
N LYS A 15 -5.62 -10.41 -7.61
CA LYS A 15 -4.84 -10.59 -8.85
C LYS A 15 -5.71 -10.86 -10.08
N GLN A 16 -6.90 -11.45 -9.88
CA GLN A 16 -7.83 -11.79 -10.96
C GLN A 16 -8.98 -10.79 -11.12
N LEU A 17 -9.11 -9.80 -10.23
CA LEU A 17 -10.28 -8.92 -10.15
C LEU A 17 -10.24 -7.73 -11.13
N GLY A 18 -9.09 -7.43 -11.74
CA GLY A 18 -8.88 -6.21 -12.54
C GLY A 18 -9.87 -6.05 -13.71
N SER A 19 -10.00 -7.08 -14.54
CA SER A 19 -10.94 -7.08 -15.67
C SER A 19 -12.40 -7.02 -15.24
N ASP A 20 -12.77 -7.79 -14.21
CA ASP A 20 -14.16 -7.85 -13.72
C ASP A 20 -14.60 -6.51 -13.14
N LEU A 21 -13.74 -5.86 -12.35
CA LEU A 21 -14.00 -4.53 -11.80
C LEU A 21 -14.17 -3.49 -12.92
N MET A 22 -13.29 -3.51 -13.93
CA MET A 22 -13.39 -2.60 -15.07
C MET A 22 -14.66 -2.84 -15.89
N ALA A 23 -15.06 -4.10 -16.07
CA ALA A 23 -16.31 -4.44 -16.76
C ALA A 23 -17.52 -3.89 -15.99
N ALA A 24 -17.62 -4.15 -14.68
CA ALA A 24 -18.71 -3.65 -13.84
C ALA A 24 -18.78 -2.12 -13.81
N LEU A 25 -17.65 -1.43 -13.70
CA LEU A 25 -17.62 0.04 -13.72
C LEU A 25 -18.04 0.62 -15.09
N ARG A 26 -17.72 -0.06 -16.19
CA ARG A 26 -18.10 0.36 -17.55
C ARG A 26 -19.60 0.24 -17.82
N GLU A 27 -20.33 -0.57 -17.08
CA GLU A 27 -21.79 -0.61 -17.13
C GLU A 27 -22.42 0.67 -16.54
N VAL A 28 -21.71 1.35 -15.64
CA VAL A 28 -22.19 2.56 -14.94
C VAL A 28 -21.66 3.85 -15.60
N THR A 29 -20.42 3.85 -16.07
CA THR A 29 -19.79 5.04 -16.66
C THR A 29 -18.86 4.71 -17.83
N THR A 30 -18.81 5.60 -18.82
CA THR A 30 -18.01 5.41 -20.03
C THR A 30 -16.51 5.73 -19.84
N SER A 31 -16.14 6.39 -18.73
CA SER A 31 -14.75 6.78 -18.46
C SER A 31 -14.30 6.29 -17.08
N VAL A 32 -13.59 5.16 -17.08
CA VAL A 32 -13.08 4.50 -15.87
C VAL A 32 -11.56 4.45 -15.93
N LYS A 33 -10.91 4.83 -14.83
CA LYS A 33 -9.49 4.57 -14.60
C LYS A 33 -9.32 3.87 -13.26
N ILE A 34 -8.51 2.83 -13.24
CA ILE A 34 -8.15 2.10 -12.03
C ILE A 34 -6.64 2.16 -11.81
N GLY A 35 -6.23 2.10 -10.56
CA GLY A 35 -4.84 2.20 -10.13
C GLY A 35 -4.65 1.37 -8.87
N PHE A 36 -3.39 1.15 -8.49
CA PHE A 36 -3.08 0.28 -7.37
C PHE A 36 -2.00 0.88 -6.47
N GLY A 37 -2.21 0.75 -5.17
CA GLY A 37 -1.26 1.11 -4.13
C GLY A 37 -1.33 0.10 -3.00
N ALA A 38 -0.17 -0.18 -2.40
CA ALA A 38 0.00 -1.16 -1.35
C ALA A 38 0.59 -0.52 -0.09
N PHE A 39 0.32 -1.10 1.07
CA PHE A 39 0.93 -0.69 2.33
C PHE A 39 1.12 -1.88 3.27
N VAL A 40 2.00 -1.71 4.25
CA VAL A 40 2.17 -2.60 5.40
C VAL A 40 2.28 -1.68 6.61
N ASP A 41 3.50 -1.33 7.02
CA ASP A 41 3.73 -0.40 8.11
C ASP A 41 5.11 0.29 8.03
N LYS A 42 5.36 1.24 8.94
CA LYS A 42 6.63 1.97 9.06
C LYS A 42 7.76 0.99 9.34
N THR A 43 8.83 1.06 8.54
CA THR A 43 9.95 0.11 8.58
C THR A 43 10.97 0.44 9.67
N VAL A 44 10.49 0.53 10.90
CA VAL A 44 11.26 0.91 12.10
C VAL A 44 10.78 0.06 13.28
N LEU A 45 11.59 -0.07 14.34
CA LEU A 45 11.11 -0.65 15.60
C LEU A 45 10.08 0.29 16.24
N PRO A 46 9.04 -0.22 16.94
CA PRO A 46 8.81 -1.64 17.22
C PRO A 46 7.99 -2.40 16.17
N TYR A 47 7.56 -1.75 15.08
CA TYR A 47 6.65 -2.33 14.09
C TYR A 47 7.29 -3.40 13.21
N VAL A 48 8.57 -3.24 12.86
CA VAL A 48 9.29 -4.19 12.00
C VAL A 48 10.56 -4.69 12.67
N ASN A 49 10.88 -5.96 12.46
CA ASN A 49 12.11 -6.57 12.94
C ASN A 49 13.33 -6.07 12.15
N MET A 50 14.21 -5.32 12.83
CA MET A 50 15.39 -4.69 12.23
C MET A 50 16.61 -5.61 12.11
N VAL A 51 16.51 -6.89 12.48
CA VAL A 51 17.58 -7.87 12.20
C VAL A 51 17.74 -8.02 10.69
N PRO A 52 18.96 -7.94 10.11
CA PRO A 52 19.16 -7.90 8.66
C PRO A 52 18.54 -9.07 7.88
N SER A 53 18.48 -10.27 8.45
CA SER A 53 17.81 -11.41 7.83
C SER A 53 16.29 -11.25 7.78
N LYS A 54 15.70 -10.62 8.80
CA LYS A 54 14.26 -10.35 8.90
C LYS A 54 13.82 -9.12 8.12
N GLN A 55 14.68 -8.12 7.95
CA GLN A 55 14.40 -7.03 7.01
C GLN A 55 14.32 -7.53 5.57
N LYS A 56 15.17 -8.49 5.18
CA LYS A 56 15.13 -9.10 3.85
C LYS A 56 13.94 -10.04 3.67
N HIS A 57 13.57 -10.76 4.73
CA HIS A 57 12.49 -11.75 4.71
C HIS A 57 11.73 -11.73 6.06
N PRO A 58 10.69 -10.88 6.19
CA PRO A 58 10.04 -10.68 7.48
C PRO A 58 9.13 -11.85 7.87
N CYS A 59 8.62 -12.59 6.87
CA CYS A 59 7.78 -13.76 7.10
C CYS A 59 8.49 -14.87 7.88
N GLN A 60 7.71 -15.67 8.60
CA GLN A 60 8.24 -16.76 9.42
C GLN A 60 8.65 -17.98 8.58
N ILE A 61 7.97 -18.21 7.45
CA ILE A 61 8.19 -19.36 6.57
C ILE A 61 9.34 -19.06 5.58
N PRO A 62 10.48 -19.78 5.64
CA PRO A 62 11.67 -19.42 4.87
C PRO A 62 11.55 -19.57 3.35
N LYS A 63 10.60 -20.36 2.84
CA LYS A 63 10.44 -20.68 1.42
C LYS A 63 9.29 -19.93 0.74
N GLU A 64 8.62 -19.05 1.47
CA GLU A 64 7.48 -18.30 0.96
C GLU A 64 7.92 -17.02 0.26
N ASN A 65 7.28 -16.62 -0.83
CA ASN A 65 7.58 -15.34 -1.46
C ASN A 65 7.03 -14.20 -0.60
N CYS A 66 7.93 -13.58 0.17
CA CYS A 66 7.62 -12.51 1.10
C CYS A 66 8.54 -11.33 0.83
N GLN A 67 7.97 -10.17 0.53
CA GLN A 67 8.77 -8.96 0.28
C GLN A 67 9.16 -8.26 1.59
N PRO A 68 10.28 -7.51 1.62
CA PRO A 68 10.62 -6.62 2.71
C PRO A 68 9.45 -5.68 3.06
N ALA A 69 9.28 -5.38 4.35
CA ALA A 69 8.27 -4.44 4.81
C ALA A 69 8.49 -3.05 4.20
N PHE A 70 7.39 -2.32 4.02
CA PHE A 70 7.37 -0.95 3.50
C PHE A 70 6.10 -0.25 4.00
N SER A 71 6.18 1.06 4.23
CA SER A 71 5.02 1.83 4.71
C SER A 71 3.96 1.98 3.62
N TYR A 72 4.29 2.66 2.50
CA TYR A 72 3.40 2.78 1.36
C TYR A 72 4.17 2.71 0.05
N ARG A 73 3.59 2.05 -0.95
CA ARG A 73 4.08 1.99 -2.32
C ARG A 73 2.95 2.24 -3.29
N HIS A 74 3.09 3.29 -4.09
CA HIS A 74 2.29 3.50 -5.29
C HIS A 74 2.81 2.58 -6.41
N VAL A 75 1.98 1.63 -6.85
CA VAL A 75 2.39 0.58 -7.79
C VAL A 75 1.97 0.90 -9.22
N LEU A 76 0.75 1.40 -9.40
CA LEU A 76 0.18 1.69 -10.71
C LEU A 76 -0.66 2.96 -10.65
N ALA A 77 -0.27 3.95 -11.47
CA ALA A 77 -1.05 5.16 -11.70
C ALA A 77 -2.40 4.84 -12.35
N LEU A 78 -3.39 5.71 -12.15
CA LEU A 78 -4.74 5.54 -12.70
C LEU A 78 -4.70 5.40 -14.23
N THR A 79 -5.06 4.21 -14.73
CA THR A 79 -5.00 3.81 -16.14
C THR A 79 -6.32 3.20 -16.62
N GLU A 80 -6.55 3.21 -17.93
CA GLU A 80 -7.70 2.56 -18.58
C GLU A 80 -7.39 1.11 -18.99
N ASN A 81 -6.14 0.67 -18.78
CA ASN A 81 -5.62 -0.63 -19.19
C ASN A 81 -5.79 -1.66 -18.05
N ALA A 82 -6.85 -2.49 -18.14
CA ALA A 82 -7.13 -3.54 -17.17
C ALA A 82 -6.02 -4.60 -17.09
N SER A 83 -5.42 -4.97 -18.23
CA SER A 83 -4.32 -5.95 -18.27
C SER A 83 -3.05 -5.44 -17.60
N GLU A 84 -2.80 -4.12 -17.64
CA GLU A 84 -1.70 -3.52 -16.88
C GLU A 84 -1.95 -3.62 -15.38
N PHE A 85 -3.18 -3.40 -14.92
CA PHE A 85 -3.57 -3.62 -13.53
C PHE A 85 -3.31 -5.06 -13.08
N GLU A 86 -3.83 -6.04 -13.80
CA GLU A 86 -3.64 -7.47 -13.48
C GLU A 86 -2.16 -7.85 -13.47
N SER A 87 -1.38 -7.37 -14.44
CA SER A 87 0.06 -7.62 -14.49
C SER A 87 0.79 -7.03 -13.28
N ARG A 88 0.51 -5.77 -12.93
CA ARG A 88 1.17 -5.08 -11.81
C ARG A 88 0.78 -5.65 -10.46
N VAL A 89 -0.50 -5.98 -10.26
CA VAL A 89 -1.02 -6.62 -9.04
C VAL A 89 -0.52 -8.06 -8.93
N GLY A 90 -0.47 -8.79 -10.05
CA GLY A 90 0.10 -10.14 -10.16
C GLY A 90 1.55 -10.25 -9.68
N GLN A 91 2.32 -9.17 -9.82
CA GLN A 91 3.72 -9.09 -9.38
C GLN A 91 3.88 -8.73 -7.90
N GLN A 92 2.79 -8.38 -7.21
CA GLN A 92 2.85 -8.07 -5.78
C GLN A 92 2.92 -9.36 -4.95
N HIS A 93 3.58 -9.23 -3.81
CA HIS A 93 3.76 -10.30 -2.84
C HIS A 93 3.36 -9.78 -1.46
N ILE A 94 2.94 -10.66 -0.57
CA ILE A 94 2.74 -10.30 0.82
C ILE A 94 4.05 -9.91 1.51
N SER A 95 3.94 -9.16 2.59
CA SER A 95 5.00 -8.82 3.52
C SER A 95 4.59 -9.23 4.93
N ALA A 96 5.34 -8.79 5.93
CA ALA A 96 4.99 -8.96 7.33
C ALA A 96 5.66 -7.88 8.20
N ASN A 97 5.01 -7.53 9.29
CA ASN A 97 5.46 -6.70 10.40
C ASN A 97 5.28 -7.48 11.72
N LEU A 98 5.36 -6.82 12.88
CA LEU A 98 5.38 -7.45 14.20
C LEU A 98 4.07 -7.32 14.99
N ASP A 99 3.36 -6.20 14.85
CA ASP A 99 2.12 -5.90 15.53
C ASP A 99 0.90 -5.92 14.59
N ASP A 100 -0.30 -5.99 15.17
CA ASP A 100 -1.55 -6.20 14.43
C ASP A 100 -2.12 -4.93 13.77
N ALA A 101 -1.60 -3.75 14.16
CA ALA A 101 -2.01 -2.47 13.61
C ALA A 101 -1.14 -2.13 12.40
N GLU A 102 -1.75 -1.60 11.34
CA GLU A 102 -1.05 -1.33 10.09
C GLU A 102 -0.94 0.16 9.78
N GLY A 103 0.05 0.52 8.95
CA GLY A 103 0.37 1.88 8.53
C GLY A 103 -0.55 2.45 7.45
N GLY A 104 -1.80 1.98 7.36
CA GLY A 104 -2.72 2.32 6.28
C GLY A 104 -3.07 3.81 6.16
N PHE A 105 -3.01 4.57 7.26
CA PHE A 105 -3.29 6.01 7.22
C PHE A 105 -2.19 6.83 6.53
N ASP A 106 -0.92 6.37 6.56
CA ASP A 106 0.14 6.98 5.74
C ASP A 106 -0.17 6.79 4.25
N ALA A 107 -0.63 5.59 3.87
CA ALA A 107 -1.00 5.27 2.50
C ALA A 107 -2.17 6.12 2.00
N LEU A 108 -3.22 6.27 2.83
CA LEU A 108 -4.35 7.15 2.53
C LEU A 108 -3.91 8.61 2.33
N MET A 109 -3.07 9.12 3.23
CA MET A 109 -2.55 10.48 3.12
C MET A 109 -1.76 10.68 1.83
N GLN A 110 -0.77 9.81 1.54
CA GLN A 110 0.04 9.89 0.33
C GLN A 110 -0.81 9.75 -0.94
N ALA A 111 -1.76 8.82 -0.97
CA ALA A 111 -2.65 8.63 -2.11
C ALA A 111 -3.55 9.87 -2.35
N ALA A 112 -3.96 10.59 -1.31
CA ALA A 112 -4.78 11.79 -1.44
C ALA A 112 -3.98 13.01 -1.93
N VAL A 113 -2.75 13.19 -1.45
CA VAL A 113 -1.96 14.42 -1.71
C VAL A 113 -1.07 14.34 -2.95
N CYS A 114 -0.61 13.14 -3.34
CA CYS A 114 0.25 12.91 -4.51
C CYS A 114 -0.53 12.89 -5.83
N LYS A 115 -1.26 13.96 -6.14
CA LYS A 115 -2.24 13.98 -7.23
C LYS A 115 -1.66 13.61 -8.59
N GLU A 116 -0.47 14.11 -8.91
CA GLU A 116 0.20 13.88 -10.19
C GLU A 116 0.69 12.44 -10.32
N GLN A 117 1.32 11.91 -9.27
CA GLN A 117 1.84 10.54 -9.25
C GLN A 117 0.70 9.51 -9.33
N ILE A 118 -0.36 9.71 -8.55
CA ILE A 118 -1.53 8.83 -8.58
C ILE A 118 -2.32 8.98 -9.88
N GLY A 119 -2.33 10.17 -10.47
CA GLY A 119 -3.04 10.48 -11.72
C GLY A 119 -4.51 10.85 -11.51
N TRP A 120 -4.85 11.49 -10.37
CA TRP A 120 -6.22 11.93 -10.10
C TRP A 120 -6.68 12.94 -11.15
N ARG A 121 -7.88 12.71 -11.70
CA ARG A 121 -8.57 13.67 -12.59
C ARG A 121 -9.53 14.53 -11.77
N ASN A 122 -9.94 15.67 -12.32
CA ASN A 122 -10.98 16.51 -11.72
C ASN A 122 -12.39 15.91 -11.94
N VAL A 123 -12.64 14.75 -11.34
CA VAL A 123 -13.87 13.95 -11.42
C VAL A 123 -14.13 13.30 -10.05
N THR A 124 -15.27 12.61 -9.90
CA THR A 124 -15.54 11.79 -8.72
C THR A 124 -14.40 10.78 -8.50
N SER A 125 -13.70 10.93 -7.38
CA SER A 125 -12.56 10.11 -7.02
C SER A 125 -12.97 9.12 -5.94
N LEU A 126 -12.71 7.84 -6.19
CA LEU A 126 -12.99 6.75 -5.25
C LEU A 126 -11.66 6.16 -4.78
N LEU A 127 -11.47 6.07 -3.46
CA LEU A 127 -10.32 5.43 -2.85
C LEU A 127 -10.80 4.26 -2.00
N VAL A 128 -10.57 3.05 -2.49
CA VAL A 128 -10.96 1.81 -1.80
C VAL A 128 -9.82 1.39 -0.87
N PHE A 129 -10.09 1.41 0.42
CA PHE A 129 -9.16 0.97 1.46
C PHE A 129 -9.56 -0.45 1.91
N THR A 130 -8.61 -1.38 1.85
CA THR A 130 -8.81 -2.79 2.23
C THR A 130 -7.71 -3.19 3.20
N SER A 131 -8.10 -3.72 4.36
CA SER A 131 -7.25 -4.26 5.42
C SER A 131 -8.14 -5.11 6.34
N ASP A 132 -7.57 -6.13 6.96
CA ASP A 132 -8.20 -6.95 7.98
C ASP A 132 -7.69 -6.61 9.41
N GLY A 133 -6.73 -5.69 9.51
CA GLY A 133 -6.18 -5.16 10.76
C GLY A 133 -6.79 -3.81 11.19
N THR A 134 -6.39 -3.36 12.38
CA THR A 134 -6.63 -1.96 12.79
C THR A 134 -5.57 -1.05 12.15
N PHE A 135 -5.68 0.26 12.35
CA PHE A 135 -4.73 1.24 11.83
C PHE A 135 -3.99 1.95 12.97
N HIS A 136 -2.75 2.35 12.69
CA HIS A 136 -2.02 3.27 13.55
C HIS A 136 -2.58 4.70 13.48
N THR A 137 -2.53 5.40 14.61
CA THR A 137 -2.96 6.79 14.74
C THR A 137 -1.80 7.72 15.10
N ALA A 138 -2.01 9.03 14.90
CA ALA A 138 -1.04 10.03 15.30
C ALA A 138 -0.76 9.94 16.82
N GLY A 139 0.51 9.74 17.17
CA GLY A 139 0.95 9.48 18.54
C GLY A 139 1.61 8.11 18.69
N ASP A 140 1.18 7.10 17.94
CA ASP A 140 1.76 5.75 18.00
C ASP A 140 3.24 5.76 17.59
N GLY A 141 3.59 6.57 16.59
CA GLY A 141 4.96 6.80 16.11
C GLY A 141 5.96 7.19 17.20
N LYS A 142 5.49 7.68 18.36
CA LYS A 142 6.35 7.97 19.52
C LYS A 142 7.15 6.74 19.97
N LEU A 143 6.57 5.54 19.86
CA LEU A 143 7.27 4.28 20.19
C LEU A 143 8.48 4.03 19.27
N ALA A 144 8.41 4.53 18.03
CA ALA A 144 9.47 4.45 17.04
C ALA A 144 10.40 5.67 17.02
N GLY A 145 10.26 6.60 17.98
CA GLY A 145 11.01 7.85 18.00
C GLY A 145 10.56 8.90 16.97
N ILE A 146 9.44 8.63 16.28
CA ILE A 146 8.82 9.54 15.33
C ILE A 146 7.94 10.52 16.11
N HIS A 147 8.39 11.77 16.17
CA HIS A 147 7.76 12.82 16.98
C HIS A 147 7.24 13.99 16.15
N MET A 148 7.58 14.04 14.85
CA MET A 148 7.11 15.08 13.96
C MET A 148 5.69 14.75 13.49
N PRO A 149 4.73 15.67 13.60
CA PRO A 149 3.43 15.50 12.97
C PRO A 149 3.57 15.41 11.45
N ASN A 150 2.72 14.60 10.81
CA ASN A 150 2.64 14.51 9.36
C ASN A 150 2.35 15.88 8.74
N ASP A 151 3.12 16.25 7.70
CA ASP A 151 3.07 17.59 7.08
C ASP A 151 2.00 17.72 5.97
N GLY A 152 1.28 16.64 5.66
CA GLY A 152 0.25 16.61 4.62
C GLY A 152 0.78 16.81 3.21
N ARG A 153 2.06 16.49 2.96
CA ARG A 153 2.71 16.65 1.65
C ARG A 153 3.00 15.31 0.99
N CYS A 154 3.19 15.37 -0.34
CA CYS A 154 3.61 14.22 -1.11
C CYS A 154 5.11 13.96 -0.93
N HIS A 155 5.46 12.72 -0.58
CA HIS A 155 6.83 12.27 -0.32
C HIS A 155 7.14 10.94 -1.00
N LEU A 156 6.48 10.66 -2.12
CA LEU A 156 6.82 9.53 -2.97
C LEU A 156 8.16 9.79 -3.68
N ASP A 157 9.05 8.81 -3.62
CA ASP A 157 10.29 8.85 -4.39
C ASP A 157 10.06 8.48 -5.87
N ALA A 158 11.14 8.42 -6.64
CA ALA A 158 11.10 8.08 -8.06
C ALA A 158 10.55 6.66 -8.35
N ASN A 159 10.52 5.78 -7.34
CA ASN A 159 9.98 4.42 -7.44
C ASN A 159 8.55 4.32 -6.88
N GLY A 160 7.94 5.44 -6.49
CA GLY A 160 6.61 5.47 -5.90
C GLY A 160 6.56 4.99 -4.45
N VAL A 161 7.69 4.94 -3.74
CA VAL A 161 7.74 4.53 -2.32
C VAL A 161 7.67 5.76 -1.42
N TYR A 162 6.90 5.67 -0.34
CA TYR A 162 6.86 6.74 0.67
C TYR A 162 8.19 6.80 1.43
N SER A 163 9.02 7.79 1.07
CA SER A 163 10.41 7.89 1.51
C SER A 163 10.60 8.49 2.91
N LYS A 164 9.56 9.12 3.47
CA LYS A 164 9.61 9.85 4.74
C LYS A 164 8.84 9.17 5.88
N SER A 165 8.47 7.90 5.73
CA SER A 165 7.73 7.11 6.73
C SER A 165 8.43 6.92 8.07
N HIS A 166 9.75 7.13 8.13
CA HIS A 166 10.55 7.08 9.36
C HIS A 166 10.71 8.47 10.01
N LEU A 167 10.22 9.53 9.35
CA LEU A 167 10.30 10.91 9.80
C LEU A 167 8.94 11.42 10.30
N TYR A 168 7.88 11.04 9.60
CA TYR A 168 6.47 11.34 9.90
C TYR A 168 5.70 10.05 10.16
#